data_AF-C9RNY3-F1
#
_entry.id   AF-C9RNY3-F1
#
_cell.length_a   1.000
_cell.length_b   1.000
_cell.length_c   1.000
_cell.angle_alpha   90.00
_cell.angle_beta   90.00
_cell.angle_gamma   90.00
#
_symmetry.space_group_name_H-M   'P 1'
#
loop_
_entity.id
_entity.type
_entity.pdbx_description
1 polymer ?
#
loop_
_entity_poly.entity_id
_entity_poly.type
_entity_poly.pdbx_seq_one_letter_code
_entity_poly.pdbx_strand_id
1 'polypeptide(L)'
;MRDEIKQAILQQELKDGEMLPSVRKLMKTFGVSSGTIQGVLKQLSEEGLIYSIRGKGFFWGKAPDANDLAQMLSKTVHRETVLERLEREFSTDWEKGFLDPNRNLPLAKELSDRYNVSQTILRKFLIHKVNQGILVRRGRLYAFASPLKTKTVKNFSEILFVTRCNSWGGFTAESERELDFLRLVYQTAGEQHFKLILLGINEESGKLIDRSGKVCRLTDYPNAIGAVLSTLLVQNPHALLQLFYGVKYPVSVWWEHPLQNIPPRFLSKNNWAFFNSTFGEIPGQQLGKYLLQKGIKKVCYFSPYHNSSWSKDRLTGLMNSGLEVIAFTDDEFASPWDYKEIARQRVSRFSVESYARNLVKKKLLQFAKNVPEDCNCWVCVNDEVAGIFYEMSDDGDCTLPGDKTDPNVLGFDNSAESYLLRIASYDFNTSALIKQIFYYIENPDGFGNKKRLHQILGQVIEK
;
A
#
# COMPACT_ATOMS: atom_id res chain seq x y z
N MET A 1 -39.20 26.90 -27.87
CA MET A 1 -38.24 25.88 -27.41
C MET A 1 -36.83 26.41 -27.12
N ARG A 2 -36.05 26.97 -28.07
CA ARG A 2 -34.70 27.51 -27.72
C ARG A 2 -34.78 28.71 -26.76
N ASP A 3 -35.72 29.61 -26.99
CA ASP A 3 -35.95 30.77 -26.11
C ASP A 3 -36.44 30.35 -24.71
N GLU A 4 -37.27 29.30 -24.62
CA GLU A 4 -37.71 28.74 -23.33
C GLU A 4 -36.54 28.16 -22.53
N ILE A 5 -35.65 27.40 -23.17
CA ILE A 5 -34.45 26.85 -22.52
C ILE A 5 -33.54 27.99 -22.07
N LYS A 6 -33.38 29.03 -22.90
CA LYS A 6 -32.61 30.21 -22.56
C LYS A 6 -33.20 30.89 -21.32
N GLN A 7 -34.49 31.20 -21.31
CA GLN A 7 -35.17 31.82 -20.16
C GLN A 7 -35.07 30.96 -18.90
N ALA A 8 -35.20 29.63 -19.01
CA ALA A 8 -35.04 28.72 -17.89
C ALA A 8 -33.61 28.68 -17.33
N ILE A 9 -32.59 28.95 -18.15
CA ILE A 9 -31.20 29.12 -17.68
C ILE A 9 -31.03 30.49 -17.03
N LEU A 10 -31.63 31.55 -17.58
CA LEU A 10 -31.57 32.90 -17.03
C LEU A 10 -32.26 33.03 -15.65
N GLN A 11 -33.28 32.21 -15.39
CA GLN A 11 -33.98 32.16 -14.10
C GLN A 11 -33.20 31.40 -13.01
N GLN A 12 -32.10 30.73 -13.36
CA GLN A 12 -31.22 30.16 -12.34
C GLN A 12 -30.46 31.32 -11.70
N GLU A 13 -30.60 31.51 -10.38
CA GLU A 13 -29.84 32.49 -9.60
C GLU A 13 -28.36 32.06 -9.50
N LEU A 14 -27.66 32.03 -10.64
CA LEU A 14 -26.25 31.70 -10.74
C LEU A 14 -25.41 32.92 -10.39
N LYS A 15 -24.36 32.70 -9.59
CA LYS A 15 -23.38 33.76 -9.27
C LYS A 15 -22.36 33.90 -10.39
N ASP A 16 -21.77 35.08 -10.52
CA ASP A 16 -20.65 35.28 -11.45
C ASP A 16 -19.51 34.29 -11.14
N GLY A 17 -19.01 33.64 -12.18
CA GLY A 17 -18.01 32.58 -12.10
C GLY A 17 -18.55 31.20 -11.74
N GLU A 18 -19.86 31.05 -11.52
CA GLU A 18 -20.48 29.76 -11.25
C GLU A 18 -20.60 28.90 -12.51
N MET A 19 -20.31 27.60 -12.40
CA MET A 19 -20.29 26.70 -13.55
C MET A 19 -21.71 26.26 -13.93
N LEU A 20 -22.05 26.39 -15.22
CA LEU A 20 -23.31 25.88 -15.74
C LEU A 20 -23.35 24.34 -15.72
N PRO A 21 -24.54 23.73 -15.60
CA PRO A 21 -24.73 22.30 -15.80
C PRO A 21 -24.12 21.83 -17.15
N SER A 22 -23.58 20.62 -17.18
CA SER A 22 -22.99 20.09 -18.42
C SER A 22 -24.03 19.96 -19.53
N VAL A 23 -23.60 20.03 -20.79
CA VAL A 23 -24.47 19.84 -21.96
C VAL A 23 -25.32 18.58 -21.82
N ARG A 24 -24.74 17.48 -21.31
CA ARG A 24 -25.46 16.22 -21.07
C ARG A 24 -26.55 16.36 -20.00
N LYS A 25 -26.31 17.10 -18.92
CA LYS A 25 -27.30 17.36 -17.88
C LYS A 25 -28.43 18.24 -18.43
N LEU A 26 -28.09 19.32 -19.15
CA LEU A 26 -29.07 20.19 -19.80
C LEU A 26 -29.94 19.42 -20.82
N MET A 27 -29.33 18.56 -21.64
CA MET A 27 -30.09 17.68 -22.55
C MET A 27 -31.09 16.81 -21.80
N LYS A 28 -30.69 16.22 -20.67
CA LYS A 28 -31.59 15.39 -19.85
C LYS A 28 -32.70 16.21 -19.19
N THR A 29 -32.37 17.39 -18.68
CA THR A 29 -33.32 18.29 -18.01
C THR A 29 -34.38 18.80 -18.98
N PHE A 30 -33.96 19.22 -20.19
CA PHE A 30 -34.85 19.85 -21.17
C PHE A 30 -35.38 18.86 -22.22
N GLY A 31 -34.92 17.62 -22.25
CA GLY A 31 -35.37 16.60 -23.20
C GLY A 31 -35.00 16.88 -24.67
N VAL A 32 -33.93 17.65 -24.92
CA VAL A 32 -33.55 18.10 -26.27
C VAL A 32 -32.18 17.59 -26.74
N SER A 33 -31.93 17.70 -28.03
CA SER A 33 -30.66 17.31 -28.66
C SER A 33 -29.48 18.18 -28.23
N SER A 34 -28.26 17.62 -28.28
CA SER A 34 -27.02 18.34 -27.97
C SER A 34 -26.85 19.62 -28.80
N GLY A 35 -27.17 19.57 -30.10
CA GLY A 35 -27.09 20.74 -30.98
C GLY A 35 -28.03 21.88 -30.56
N THR A 36 -29.17 21.56 -29.94
CA THR A 36 -30.10 22.58 -29.43
C THR A 36 -29.52 23.27 -28.20
N ILE A 37 -28.99 22.50 -27.24
CA ILE A 37 -28.33 23.06 -26.04
C ILE A 37 -27.10 23.87 -26.42
N GLN A 38 -26.25 23.36 -27.33
CA GLN A 38 -25.07 24.07 -27.79
C GLN A 38 -25.43 25.38 -28.50
N GLY A 39 -26.52 25.40 -29.28
CA GLY A 39 -27.04 26.63 -29.87
C GLY A 39 -27.43 27.67 -28.83
N VAL A 40 -28.13 27.26 -27.77
CA VAL A 40 -28.52 28.17 -26.66
C VAL A 40 -27.29 28.68 -25.89
N LEU A 41 -26.34 27.80 -25.57
CA LEU A 41 -25.09 28.20 -24.90
C LEU A 41 -24.26 29.15 -25.76
N LYS A 42 -24.22 28.93 -27.08
CA LYS A 42 -23.54 29.83 -28.02
C LYS A 42 -24.18 31.22 -27.99
N GLN A 43 -25.51 31.29 -28.04
CA GLN A 43 -26.25 32.54 -27.98
C GLN A 43 -26.00 33.28 -26.66
N LEU A 44 -26.07 32.59 -25.51
CA LEU A 44 -25.74 33.17 -24.21
C LEU A 44 -24.29 33.69 -24.13
N SER A 45 -23.37 33.01 -24.80
CA SER A 45 -21.97 33.42 -24.87
C SER A 45 -21.77 34.64 -25.76
N GLU A 46 -22.48 34.73 -26.89
CA GLU A 46 -22.48 35.88 -27.80
C GLU A 46 -23.09 37.12 -27.13
N GLU A 47 -24.08 36.93 -26.26
CA GLU A 47 -24.70 37.98 -25.45
C GLU A 47 -23.87 38.39 -24.22
N GLY A 48 -22.72 37.75 -24.00
CA GLY A 48 -21.79 38.08 -22.90
C GLY A 48 -22.29 37.68 -21.51
N LEU A 49 -23.29 36.80 -21.43
CA LEU A 49 -23.87 36.31 -20.17
C LEU A 49 -23.13 35.10 -19.61
N ILE A 50 -22.41 34.37 -20.46
CA ILE A 50 -21.55 33.26 -20.08
C ILE A 50 -20.23 33.29 -20.84
N TYR A 51 -19.23 32.60 -20.32
CA TYR A 51 -17.95 32.36 -20.99
C TYR A 51 -17.55 30.89 -20.95
N SER A 52 -16.74 30.44 -21.90
CA SER A 52 -16.27 29.06 -21.97
C SER A 52 -14.81 28.93 -21.55
N ILE A 53 -14.50 27.96 -20.69
CA ILE A 53 -13.13 27.53 -20.42
C ILE A 53 -12.90 26.18 -21.08
N ARG A 54 -11.90 26.12 -21.97
CA ARG A 54 -11.57 24.90 -22.72
C ARG A 54 -11.31 23.73 -21.76
N GLY A 55 -12.06 22.64 -21.92
CA GLY A 55 -11.95 21.44 -21.11
C GLY A 55 -12.65 21.49 -19.74
N LYS A 56 -13.13 22.66 -19.28
CA LYS A 56 -13.82 22.81 -17.98
C LYS A 56 -15.32 23.07 -18.09
N GLY A 57 -15.78 23.75 -19.15
CA GLY A 57 -17.21 23.98 -19.40
C GLY A 57 -17.57 25.45 -19.63
N PHE A 58 -18.84 25.78 -19.37
CA PHE A 58 -19.38 27.14 -19.45
C PHE A 58 -19.63 27.69 -18.04
N PHE A 59 -19.40 28.99 -17.86
CA PHE A 59 -19.47 29.68 -16.58
C PHE A 59 -20.30 30.95 -16.73
N TRP A 60 -21.07 31.28 -15.70
CA TRP A 60 -21.93 32.45 -15.66
C TRP A 60 -21.14 33.73 -15.46
N GLY A 61 -21.56 34.82 -16.09
CA GLY A 61 -20.94 36.14 -15.99
C GLY A 61 -19.91 36.42 -17.10
N LYS A 62 -19.12 37.48 -16.90
CA LYS A 62 -18.07 37.89 -17.83
C LYS A 62 -16.78 37.10 -17.61
N ALA A 63 -16.03 36.88 -18.69
CA ALA A 63 -14.72 36.23 -18.60
C ALA A 63 -13.78 37.07 -17.70
N PRO A 64 -13.21 36.46 -16.65
CA PRO A 64 -12.30 37.16 -15.75
C PRO A 64 -10.98 37.50 -16.45
N ASP A 65 -10.29 38.50 -15.92
CA ASP A 65 -8.93 38.93 -16.24
C ASP A 65 -7.98 37.73 -16.20
N ALA A 66 -6.86 37.78 -16.94
CA ALA A 66 -5.89 36.67 -16.98
C ALA A 66 -5.40 36.25 -15.58
N ASN A 67 -5.27 37.20 -14.65
CA ASN A 67 -4.82 36.95 -13.28
C ASN A 67 -5.91 36.29 -12.41
N ASP A 68 -7.17 36.74 -12.54
CA ASP A 68 -8.31 36.19 -11.83
C ASP A 68 -8.72 34.82 -12.39
N LEU A 69 -8.55 34.60 -13.69
CA LEU A 69 -8.70 33.30 -14.32
C LEU A 69 -7.67 32.30 -13.75
N ALA A 70 -6.40 32.70 -13.60
CA ALA A 70 -5.39 31.83 -12.98
C ALA A 70 -5.75 31.48 -11.52
N GLN A 71 -6.22 32.46 -10.75
CA GLN A 71 -6.62 32.25 -9.36
C GLN A 71 -7.90 31.41 -9.24
N MET A 72 -8.90 31.62 -10.09
CA MET A 72 -10.10 30.77 -10.16
C MET A 72 -9.78 29.35 -10.62
N LEU A 73 -8.89 29.19 -11.60
CA LEU A 73 -8.44 27.88 -12.07
C LEU A 73 -7.68 27.11 -10.98
N SER A 74 -7.00 27.82 -10.06
CA SER A 74 -6.38 27.22 -8.87
C SER A 74 -7.37 26.88 -7.73
N LYS A 75 -8.47 27.64 -7.58
CA LYS A 75 -9.50 27.42 -6.55
C LYS A 75 -10.57 26.40 -6.96
N THR A 76 -10.79 26.22 -8.27
CA THR A 76 -11.71 25.20 -8.77
C THR A 76 -11.05 23.84 -8.62
N VAL A 77 -11.51 23.06 -7.63
CA VAL A 77 -11.18 21.64 -7.41
C VAL A 77 -10.78 21.00 -8.73
N HIS A 78 -9.48 20.68 -8.89
CA HIS A 78 -8.96 20.02 -10.08
C HIS A 78 -9.79 18.74 -10.27
N ARG A 79 -10.78 18.79 -11.18
CA ARG A 79 -11.53 17.58 -11.54
C ARG A 79 -10.55 16.68 -12.26
N GLU A 80 -10.20 15.59 -11.59
CA GLU A 80 -9.37 14.53 -12.14
C GLU A 80 -9.91 14.13 -13.52
N THR A 81 -9.05 14.18 -14.51
CA THR A 81 -9.36 13.73 -15.87
C THR A 81 -9.50 12.21 -15.91
N VAL A 82 -10.17 11.67 -16.93
CA VAL A 82 -10.29 10.21 -17.10
C VAL A 82 -8.92 9.53 -17.21
N LEU A 83 -7.93 10.18 -17.81
CA LEU A 83 -6.58 9.63 -17.94
C LEU A 83 -5.81 9.66 -16.62
N GLU A 84 -5.94 10.72 -15.83
CA GLU A 84 -5.34 10.79 -14.48
C GLU A 84 -5.95 9.73 -13.56
N ARG A 85 -7.28 9.54 -13.62
CA ARG A 85 -7.96 8.47 -12.89
C ARG A 85 -7.45 7.09 -13.29
N LEU A 86 -7.34 6.84 -14.61
CA LEU A 86 -6.81 5.58 -15.13
C LEU A 86 -5.36 5.33 -14.69
N GLU A 87 -4.53 6.36 -14.72
CA GLU A 87 -3.13 6.27 -14.24
C GLU A 87 -3.09 5.89 -12.75
N ARG A 88 -3.92 6.54 -11.92
CA ARG A 88 -4.02 6.25 -10.50
C ARG A 88 -4.52 4.83 -10.25
N GLU A 89 -5.62 4.41 -10.87
CA GLU A 89 -6.20 3.08 -10.69
C GLU A 89 -5.26 1.97 -11.18
N PHE A 90 -4.58 2.17 -12.31
CA PHE A 90 -3.57 1.24 -12.80
C PHE A 90 -2.37 1.15 -11.84
N SER A 91 -1.92 2.28 -11.27
CA SER A 91 -0.88 2.29 -10.23
C SER A 91 -1.34 1.56 -8.98
N THR A 92 -2.58 1.79 -8.51
CA THR A 92 -3.13 1.10 -7.35
C THR A 92 -3.22 -0.41 -7.56
N ASP A 93 -3.64 -0.86 -8.74
CA ASP A 93 -3.71 -2.29 -9.07
C ASP A 93 -2.32 -2.94 -9.19
N TRP A 94 -1.32 -2.18 -9.63
CA TRP A 94 0.09 -2.58 -9.54
C TRP A 94 0.53 -2.73 -8.08
N GLU A 95 0.30 -1.70 -7.25
CA GLU A 95 0.70 -1.68 -5.84
C GLU A 95 0.01 -2.78 -5.02
N LYS A 96 -1.23 -3.14 -5.37
CA LYS A 96 -1.98 -4.28 -4.80
C LYS A 96 -1.56 -5.64 -5.36
N GLY A 97 -0.66 -5.69 -6.34
CA GLY A 97 -0.25 -6.93 -6.99
C GLY A 97 -1.34 -7.61 -7.83
N PHE A 98 -2.44 -6.93 -8.14
CA PHE A 98 -3.44 -7.42 -9.09
C PHE A 98 -2.84 -7.54 -10.50
N LEU A 99 -1.98 -6.60 -10.87
CA LEU A 99 -1.19 -6.67 -12.10
C LEU A 99 0.13 -7.40 -11.83
N ASP A 100 0.18 -8.70 -12.14
CA ASP A 100 1.37 -9.53 -11.93
C ASP A 100 2.44 -9.23 -13.02
N PRO A 101 3.66 -8.77 -12.65
CA PRO A 101 4.72 -8.46 -13.61
C PRO A 101 5.18 -9.67 -14.45
N ASN A 102 4.98 -10.88 -13.94
CA ASN A 102 5.44 -12.11 -14.58
C ASN A 102 4.40 -12.70 -15.54
N ARG A 103 3.19 -12.13 -15.58
CA ARG A 103 2.07 -12.61 -16.41
C ARG A 103 1.65 -11.55 -17.44
N ASN A 104 0.79 -11.98 -18.37
CA ASN A 104 0.09 -11.02 -19.20
C ASN A 104 -0.92 -10.25 -18.33
N LEU A 105 -1.15 -8.98 -18.68
CA LEU A 105 -2.24 -8.20 -18.11
C LEU A 105 -3.59 -8.90 -18.39
N PRO A 106 -4.61 -8.67 -17.53
CA PRO A 106 -5.98 -9.09 -17.78
C PRO A 106 -6.49 -8.62 -19.15
N LEU A 107 -7.57 -9.24 -19.63
CA LEU A 107 -8.10 -8.89 -20.95
C LEU A 107 -8.50 -7.42 -21.00
N ALA A 108 -8.37 -6.79 -22.18
CA ALA A 108 -8.76 -5.39 -22.35
C ALA A 108 -10.22 -5.14 -21.96
N LYS A 109 -11.11 -6.13 -22.11
CA LYS A 109 -12.49 -6.06 -21.62
C LYS A 109 -12.55 -6.00 -20.09
N GLU A 110 -11.86 -6.90 -19.40
CA GLU A 110 -11.82 -6.97 -17.93
C GLU A 110 -11.24 -5.67 -17.32
N LEU A 111 -10.15 -5.16 -17.88
CA LEU A 111 -9.58 -3.88 -17.44
C LEU A 111 -10.49 -2.68 -17.75
N SER A 112 -11.21 -2.72 -18.87
CA SER A 112 -12.18 -1.68 -19.25
C SER A 112 -13.34 -1.61 -18.25
N ASP A 113 -13.84 -2.78 -17.86
CA ASP A 113 -14.92 -2.92 -16.88
C ASP A 113 -14.43 -2.49 -15.49
N ARG A 114 -13.24 -2.96 -15.08
CA ARG A 114 -12.63 -2.64 -13.78
C ARG A 114 -12.38 -1.14 -13.60
N TYR A 115 -11.83 -0.47 -14.60
CA TYR A 115 -11.54 0.97 -14.53
C TYR A 115 -12.72 1.86 -14.96
N ASN A 116 -13.85 1.24 -15.30
CA ASN A 116 -15.07 1.92 -15.77
C ASN A 116 -14.78 2.95 -16.88
N VAL A 117 -14.12 2.49 -17.94
CA VAL A 117 -13.82 3.26 -19.16
C VAL A 117 -14.20 2.45 -20.39
N SER A 118 -14.21 3.09 -21.58
CA SER A 118 -14.36 2.34 -22.83
C SER A 118 -13.05 1.66 -23.24
N GLN A 119 -13.14 0.54 -23.97
CA GLN A 119 -11.97 -0.16 -24.49
C GLN A 119 -11.10 0.72 -25.39
N THR A 120 -11.69 1.72 -26.08
CA THR A 120 -10.95 2.68 -26.90
C THR A 120 -10.03 3.57 -26.06
N ILE A 121 -10.53 4.09 -24.92
CA ILE A 121 -9.73 4.92 -24.01
C ILE A 121 -8.64 4.05 -23.37
N LEU A 122 -9.00 2.87 -22.87
CA LEU A 122 -8.04 1.93 -22.29
C LEU A 122 -6.93 1.56 -23.29
N ARG A 123 -7.28 1.27 -24.54
CA ARG A 123 -6.30 0.93 -25.57
C ARG A 123 -5.32 2.08 -25.82
N LYS A 124 -5.79 3.32 -25.87
CA LYS A 124 -4.90 4.50 -25.99
C LYS A 124 -3.96 4.61 -24.80
N PHE A 125 -4.47 4.39 -23.59
CA PHE A 125 -3.67 4.35 -22.37
C PHE A 125 -2.61 3.25 -22.40
N LEU A 126 -2.96 2.01 -22.74
CA LEU A 126 -2.02 0.90 -22.82
C LEU A 126 -0.96 1.10 -23.91
N ILE A 127 -1.33 1.67 -25.07
CA ILE A 127 -0.36 2.06 -26.11
C ILE A 127 0.60 3.13 -25.59
N HIS A 128 0.10 4.11 -24.84
CA HIS A 128 0.95 5.12 -24.21
C HIS A 128 1.96 4.47 -23.23
N LYS A 129 1.52 3.48 -22.43
CA LYS A 129 2.40 2.70 -21.55
C LYS A 129 3.43 1.87 -22.31
N VAL A 130 3.08 1.34 -23.48
CA VAL A 130 4.04 0.68 -24.37
C VAL A 130 5.08 1.66 -24.90
N ASN A 131 4.65 2.85 -25.33
CA ASN A 131 5.57 3.89 -25.83
C ASN A 131 6.51 4.41 -24.72
N GLN A 132 6.09 4.33 -23.45
CA GLN A 132 6.93 4.63 -22.29
C GLN A 132 7.91 3.49 -21.92
N GLY A 133 7.81 2.33 -22.58
CA GLY A 133 8.62 1.15 -22.26
C GLY A 133 8.19 0.39 -21.00
N ILE A 134 7.06 0.75 -20.39
CA ILE A 134 6.53 0.07 -19.18
C ILE A 134 5.89 -1.27 -19.57
N LEU A 135 5.16 -1.28 -20.68
CA LEU A 135 4.49 -2.46 -21.20
C LEU A 135 5.07 -2.89 -22.55
N VAL A 136 4.87 -4.15 -22.89
CA VAL A 136 5.09 -4.71 -24.22
C VAL A 136 3.82 -5.37 -24.72
N ARG A 137 3.63 -5.35 -26.04
CA ARG A 137 2.50 -6.04 -26.67
C ARG A 137 2.90 -7.48 -27.02
N ARG A 138 2.10 -8.45 -26.58
CA ARG A 138 2.24 -9.89 -26.88
C ARG A 138 1.00 -10.38 -27.61
N GLY A 139 1.02 -10.27 -28.94
CA GLY A 139 -0.15 -10.58 -29.78
C GLY A 139 -1.34 -9.66 -29.48
N ARG A 140 -2.41 -10.24 -28.91
CA ARG A 140 -3.63 -9.50 -28.50
C ARG A 140 -3.56 -8.97 -27.06
N LEU A 141 -2.55 -9.36 -26.29
CA LEU A 141 -2.39 -9.02 -24.88
C LEU A 141 -1.25 -8.02 -24.67
N TYR A 142 -1.20 -7.47 -23.46
CA TYR A 142 -0.12 -6.63 -22.97
C TYR A 142 0.55 -7.35 -21.78
N ALA A 143 1.83 -7.11 -21.56
CA ALA A 143 2.58 -7.60 -20.42
C ALA A 143 3.57 -6.53 -19.97
N PHE A 144 4.08 -6.61 -18.74
CA PHE A 144 5.16 -5.75 -18.32
C PHE A 144 6.43 -6.01 -19.13
N ALA A 145 7.15 -4.93 -19.45
CA ALA A 145 8.40 -5.03 -20.19
C ALA A 145 9.44 -5.80 -19.36
N SER A 146 10.11 -6.76 -20.00
CA SER A 146 11.20 -7.52 -19.40
C SER A 146 12.35 -7.69 -20.41
N PRO A 147 13.35 -6.79 -20.43
CA PRO A 147 14.45 -6.84 -21.40
C PRO A 147 15.32 -8.09 -21.21
N LEU A 148 15.48 -8.57 -19.97
CA LEU A 148 16.35 -9.71 -19.66
C LEU A 148 15.84 -11.06 -20.15
N LYS A 149 14.56 -11.24 -20.48
CA LYS A 149 14.09 -12.50 -21.09
C LYS A 149 14.59 -12.72 -22.53
N THR A 150 15.11 -11.68 -23.19
CA THR A 150 15.59 -11.76 -24.58
C THR A 150 17.09 -12.02 -24.71
N LYS A 151 17.88 -11.64 -23.69
CA LYS A 151 19.26 -12.12 -23.55
C LYS A 151 19.16 -13.43 -22.78
N THR A 152 19.73 -14.51 -23.29
CA THR A 152 19.91 -15.77 -22.56
C THR A 152 20.40 -15.47 -21.13
N VAL A 153 19.47 -15.47 -20.16
CA VAL A 153 19.84 -15.50 -18.75
C VAL A 153 20.65 -16.77 -18.64
N LYS A 154 21.97 -16.63 -18.48
CA LYS A 154 22.83 -17.77 -18.25
C LYS A 154 22.23 -18.48 -17.05
N ASN A 155 21.87 -19.76 -17.23
CA ASN A 155 21.46 -20.63 -16.13
C ASN A 155 22.40 -20.36 -14.94
N PHE A 156 21.84 -20.12 -13.75
CA PHE A 156 22.56 -19.84 -12.50
C PHE A 156 23.15 -18.43 -12.31
N SER A 157 22.50 -17.38 -12.83
CA SER A 157 22.84 -16.02 -12.39
C SER A 157 22.57 -15.85 -10.88
N GLU A 158 23.52 -15.25 -10.14
CA GLU A 158 23.48 -15.21 -8.68
C GLU A 158 22.77 -13.96 -8.16
N ILE A 159 21.89 -14.13 -7.17
CA ILE A 159 21.29 -13.03 -6.41
C ILE A 159 21.74 -13.15 -4.96
N LEU A 160 22.34 -12.08 -4.43
CA LEU A 160 22.66 -12.00 -3.02
C LEU A 160 21.39 -11.68 -2.24
N PHE A 161 21.02 -12.52 -1.29
CA PHE A 161 19.90 -12.29 -0.41
C PHE A 161 20.42 -12.08 1.02
N VAL A 162 20.21 -10.90 1.59
CA VAL A 162 20.70 -10.54 2.92
C VAL A 162 19.55 -10.32 3.88
N THR A 163 19.60 -10.98 5.03
CA THR A 163 18.66 -10.80 6.14
C THR A 163 19.43 -10.58 7.44
N ARG A 164 18.75 -10.28 8.55
CA ARG A 164 19.38 -10.43 9.88
C ARG A 164 19.84 -11.87 10.12
N CYS A 165 20.76 -12.04 11.05
CA CYS A 165 21.17 -13.34 11.59
C CYS A 165 21.50 -13.20 13.08
N ASN A 166 21.71 -14.34 13.76
CA ASN A 166 22.31 -14.34 15.08
C ASN A 166 23.84 -14.12 15.00
N SER A 167 24.51 -14.06 16.15
CA SER A 167 25.94 -13.71 16.25
C SER A 167 26.88 -14.63 15.45
N TRP A 168 26.48 -15.89 15.18
CA TRP A 168 27.26 -16.87 14.43
C TRP A 168 26.72 -17.14 13.02
N GLY A 169 25.77 -16.33 12.52
CA GLY A 169 25.28 -16.40 11.13
C GLY A 169 24.09 -17.32 10.91
N GLY A 170 23.59 -17.96 11.96
CA GLY A 170 22.34 -18.70 11.93
C GLY A 170 21.13 -17.79 11.74
N PHE A 171 20.09 -18.31 11.10
CA PHE A 171 18.80 -17.64 10.97
C PHE A 171 17.76 -18.37 11.82
N THR A 172 17.19 -17.66 12.79
CA THR A 172 16.05 -18.12 13.59
C THR A 172 14.98 -17.06 13.46
N ALA A 173 13.86 -17.41 12.84
CA ALA A 173 12.76 -16.47 12.65
C ALA A 173 12.13 -16.10 13.98
N GLU A 174 11.86 -14.80 14.16
CA GLU A 174 11.17 -14.26 15.33
C GLU A 174 9.70 -13.94 15.00
N SER A 175 9.32 -14.01 13.73
CA SER A 175 7.93 -13.83 13.26
C SER A 175 7.62 -14.70 12.04
N GLU A 176 6.33 -15.04 11.86
CA GLU A 176 5.83 -15.73 10.66
C GLU A 176 6.16 -14.94 9.38
N ARG A 177 6.11 -13.62 9.47
CA ARG A 177 6.35 -12.72 8.35
C ARG A 177 7.77 -12.81 7.79
N GLU A 178 8.77 -13.01 8.66
CA GLU A 178 10.14 -13.27 8.22
C GLU A 178 10.28 -14.60 7.49
N LEU A 179 9.59 -15.65 7.98
CA LEU A 179 9.58 -16.96 7.34
C LEU A 179 8.89 -16.90 5.98
N ASP A 180 7.74 -16.24 5.89
CA ASP A 180 7.00 -16.09 4.64
C ASP A 180 7.81 -15.30 3.61
N PHE A 181 8.43 -14.19 4.00
CA PHE A 181 9.30 -13.43 3.12
C PHE A 181 10.46 -14.31 2.61
N LEU A 182 11.17 -15.00 3.52
CA LEU A 182 12.26 -15.90 3.15
C LEU A 182 11.77 -16.98 2.17
N ARG A 183 10.68 -17.68 2.50
CA ARG A 183 10.11 -18.75 1.67
C ARG A 183 9.73 -18.24 0.28
N LEU A 184 9.03 -17.11 0.20
CA LEU A 184 8.58 -16.52 -1.07
C LEU A 184 9.75 -16.01 -1.93
N VAL A 185 10.82 -15.47 -1.32
CA VAL A 185 12.06 -15.11 -2.04
C VAL A 185 12.67 -16.35 -2.67
N TYR A 186 12.80 -17.46 -1.92
CA TYR A 186 13.33 -18.72 -2.45
C TYR A 186 12.46 -19.31 -3.56
N GLN A 187 11.14 -19.32 -3.39
CA GLN A 187 10.20 -19.79 -4.40
C GLN A 187 10.31 -18.95 -5.68
N THR A 188 10.26 -17.63 -5.57
CA THR A 188 10.33 -16.72 -6.72
C THR A 188 11.66 -16.82 -7.45
N ALA A 189 12.78 -16.90 -6.72
CA ALA A 189 14.08 -17.12 -7.34
C ALA A 189 14.16 -18.46 -8.08
N GLY A 190 13.61 -19.53 -7.51
CA GLY A 190 13.54 -20.83 -8.16
C GLY A 190 12.70 -20.82 -9.44
N GLU A 191 11.51 -20.19 -9.39
CA GLU A 191 10.63 -19.99 -10.55
C GLU A 191 11.30 -19.17 -11.67
N GLN A 192 12.17 -18.23 -11.31
CA GLN A 192 12.91 -17.37 -12.24
C GLN A 192 14.33 -17.90 -12.55
N HIS A 193 14.67 -19.10 -12.09
CA HIS A 193 15.97 -19.76 -12.32
C HIS A 193 17.21 -19.00 -11.83
N PHE A 194 17.07 -18.21 -10.75
CA PHE A 194 18.19 -17.57 -10.05
C PHE A 194 18.79 -18.50 -8.99
N LYS A 195 20.12 -18.41 -8.82
CA LYS A 195 20.81 -19.01 -7.68
C LYS A 195 20.87 -18.00 -6.54
N LEU A 196 20.15 -18.25 -5.44
CA LEU A 196 20.22 -17.39 -4.26
C LEU A 196 21.43 -17.73 -3.39
N ILE A 197 22.13 -16.69 -2.97
CA ILE A 197 23.17 -16.76 -1.94
C ILE A 197 22.65 -16.04 -0.70
N LEU A 198 22.28 -16.80 0.33
CA LEU A 198 21.81 -16.23 1.59
C LEU A 198 22.98 -15.85 2.49
N LEU A 199 22.99 -14.59 2.93
CA LEU A 199 23.93 -14.02 3.89
C LEU A 199 23.18 -13.36 5.04
N GLY A 200 23.84 -13.28 6.20
CA GLY A 200 23.37 -12.55 7.37
C GLY A 200 24.15 -11.26 7.59
N ILE A 201 23.48 -10.20 8.06
CA ILE A 201 24.16 -9.04 8.65
C ILE A 201 24.41 -9.30 10.13
N ASN A 202 25.67 -9.31 10.54
CA ASN A 202 26.05 -9.33 11.95
C ASN A 202 26.06 -7.90 12.48
N GLU A 203 25.13 -7.57 13.39
CA GLU A 203 24.92 -6.20 13.85
C GLU A 203 26.05 -5.65 14.74
N GLU A 204 26.74 -6.52 15.48
CA GLU A 204 27.86 -6.13 16.34
C GLU A 204 29.08 -5.69 15.52
N SER A 205 29.40 -6.44 14.46
CA SER A 205 30.57 -6.18 13.61
C SER A 205 30.28 -5.35 12.36
N GLY A 206 29.01 -5.24 11.97
CA GLY A 206 28.58 -4.60 10.72
C GLY A 206 29.02 -5.34 9.45
N LYS A 207 29.35 -6.64 9.54
CA LYS A 207 29.86 -7.46 8.43
C LYS A 207 28.83 -8.47 7.93
N LEU A 208 28.96 -8.87 6.66
CA LEU A 208 28.23 -10.01 6.12
C LEU A 208 28.87 -11.30 6.59
N ILE A 209 28.04 -12.26 7.00
CA ILE A 209 28.47 -13.61 7.35
C ILE A 209 27.58 -14.66 6.68
N ASP A 210 28.12 -15.83 6.38
CA ASP A 210 27.32 -16.98 5.97
C ASP A 210 26.78 -17.76 7.19
N ARG A 211 26.02 -18.84 6.93
CA ARG A 211 25.43 -19.69 7.98
C ARG A 211 26.44 -20.47 8.83
N SER A 212 27.71 -20.50 8.45
CA SER A 212 28.79 -21.08 9.25
C SER A 212 29.49 -20.04 10.14
N GLY A 213 29.08 -18.76 10.06
CA GLY A 213 29.70 -17.66 10.78
C GLY A 213 30.94 -17.10 10.07
N LYS A 214 31.24 -17.57 8.86
CA LYS A 214 32.37 -17.06 8.08
C LYS A 214 32.05 -15.68 7.55
N VAL A 215 32.98 -14.74 7.74
CA VAL A 215 32.89 -13.40 7.15
C VAL A 215 32.99 -13.47 5.63
N CYS A 216 32.04 -12.83 4.96
CA CYS A 216 31.92 -12.77 3.52
C CYS A 216 32.09 -11.33 3.01
N ARG A 217 32.65 -11.19 1.81
CA ARG A 217 32.75 -9.93 1.08
C ARG A 217 32.00 -10.04 -0.23
N LEU A 218 31.50 -8.91 -0.73
CA LEU A 218 30.80 -8.90 -2.03
C LEU A 218 31.69 -9.37 -3.19
N THR A 219 33.01 -9.18 -3.10
CA THR A 219 33.99 -9.67 -4.07
C THR A 219 34.09 -11.19 -4.11
N ASP A 220 33.61 -11.90 -3.09
CA ASP A 220 33.60 -13.35 -3.06
C ASP A 220 32.50 -13.93 -3.98
N TYR A 221 31.60 -13.07 -4.51
CA TYR A 221 30.48 -13.44 -5.38
C TYR A 221 30.53 -12.66 -6.72
N PRO A 222 31.52 -12.93 -7.59
CA PRO A 222 31.71 -12.16 -8.83
C PRO A 222 30.58 -12.34 -9.86
N ASN A 223 29.75 -13.38 -9.72
CA ASN A 223 28.61 -13.64 -10.62
C ASN A 223 27.30 -13.03 -10.11
N ALA A 224 27.33 -12.27 -9.02
CA ALA A 224 26.15 -11.58 -8.51
C ALA A 224 25.65 -10.55 -9.53
N ILE A 225 24.41 -10.71 -9.94
CA ILE A 225 23.73 -9.80 -10.89
C ILE A 225 22.66 -8.93 -10.22
N GLY A 226 22.43 -9.11 -8.92
CA GLY A 226 21.46 -8.36 -8.14
C GLY A 226 21.54 -8.69 -6.66
N ALA A 227 20.90 -7.86 -5.83
CA ALA A 227 20.76 -8.11 -4.40
C ALA A 227 19.36 -7.80 -3.88
N VAL A 228 18.87 -8.65 -2.97
CA VAL A 228 17.68 -8.42 -2.15
C VAL A 228 18.15 -8.20 -0.72
N LEU A 229 17.83 -7.05 -0.13
CA LEU A 229 18.16 -6.71 1.25
C LEU A 229 16.87 -6.62 2.07
N SER A 230 16.77 -7.39 3.15
CA SER A 230 15.70 -7.25 4.13
C SER A 230 16.20 -6.44 5.33
N THR A 231 15.48 -5.38 5.68
CA THR A 231 15.74 -4.63 6.92
C THR A 231 14.81 -5.01 8.08
N LEU A 232 13.96 -6.03 7.91
CA LEU A 232 13.08 -6.48 8.98
C LEU A 232 13.89 -6.95 10.18
N LEU A 233 13.62 -6.35 11.34
CA LEU A 233 14.32 -6.59 12.61
C LEU A 233 15.84 -6.33 12.55
N VAL A 234 16.30 -5.52 11.60
CA VAL A 234 17.67 -4.99 11.55
C VAL A 234 17.69 -3.66 12.31
N GLN A 235 18.39 -3.57 13.43
CA GLN A 235 18.44 -2.37 14.27
C GLN A 235 19.14 -1.20 13.57
N ASN A 236 20.24 -1.49 12.84
CA ASN A 236 21.02 -0.50 12.12
C ASN A 236 20.99 -0.76 10.59
N PRO A 237 19.89 -0.39 9.89
CA PRO A 237 19.77 -0.62 8.46
C PRO A 237 20.87 0.12 7.67
N HIS A 238 21.37 1.25 8.17
CA HIS A 238 22.41 2.02 7.47
C HIS A 238 23.69 1.21 7.25
N ALA A 239 24.12 0.42 8.24
CA ALA A 239 25.30 -0.44 8.12
C ALA A 239 25.12 -1.45 6.97
N LEU A 240 23.94 -2.08 6.88
CA LEU A 240 23.59 -2.99 5.79
C LEU A 240 23.61 -2.30 4.42
N LEU A 241 22.95 -1.15 4.27
CA LEU A 241 22.92 -0.42 2.99
C LEU A 241 24.32 0.02 2.55
N GLN A 242 25.17 0.45 3.49
CA GLN A 242 26.52 0.95 3.21
C GLN A 242 27.42 -0.12 2.58
N LEU A 243 27.27 -1.39 2.96
CA LEU A 243 28.03 -2.51 2.38
C LEU A 243 27.81 -2.65 0.88
N PHE A 244 26.62 -2.31 0.40
CA PHE A 244 26.23 -2.42 -1.02
C PHE A 244 26.39 -1.10 -1.79
N TYR A 245 26.77 0.01 -1.17
CA TYR A 245 26.74 1.35 -1.79
C TYR A 245 27.50 1.44 -3.13
N GLY A 246 28.61 0.70 -3.25
CA GLY A 246 29.48 0.70 -4.43
C GLY A 246 29.11 -0.28 -5.55
N VAL A 247 28.07 -1.11 -5.37
CA VAL A 247 27.71 -2.13 -6.36
C VAL A 247 27.08 -1.51 -7.60
N LYS A 248 27.30 -2.13 -8.75
CA LYS A 248 26.76 -1.69 -10.06
C LYS A 248 25.48 -2.41 -10.44
N TYR A 249 25.25 -3.61 -9.91
CA TYR A 249 24.04 -4.37 -10.15
C TYR A 249 22.84 -3.80 -9.37
N PRO A 250 21.60 -4.16 -9.72
CA PRO A 250 20.39 -3.70 -9.05
C PRO A 250 20.30 -4.19 -7.59
N VAL A 251 19.85 -3.30 -6.69
CA VAL A 251 19.62 -3.57 -5.27
C VAL A 251 18.16 -3.25 -4.95
N SER A 252 17.42 -4.28 -4.55
CA SER A 252 16.06 -4.17 -4.02
C SER A 252 16.09 -4.27 -2.50
N VAL A 253 15.50 -3.29 -1.82
CA VAL A 253 15.47 -3.23 -0.36
C VAL A 253 14.03 -3.38 0.10
N TRP A 254 13.72 -4.45 0.85
CA TRP A 254 12.52 -4.48 1.66
C TRP A 254 12.75 -3.60 2.88
N TRP A 255 12.11 -2.44 2.89
CA TRP A 255 12.31 -1.39 3.88
C TRP A 255 11.24 -1.47 4.97
N GLU A 256 11.65 -1.93 6.14
CA GLU A 256 10.83 -2.10 7.34
C GLU A 256 11.24 -1.10 8.43
N HIS A 257 11.29 0.18 8.07
CA HIS A 257 11.48 1.31 8.97
C HIS A 257 10.64 2.52 8.51
N PRO A 258 10.51 3.58 9.33
CA PRO A 258 9.88 4.82 8.88
C PRO A 258 10.49 5.35 7.58
N LEU A 259 9.67 5.86 6.67
CA LEU A 259 10.09 6.25 5.32
C LEU A 259 11.10 7.42 5.34
N GLN A 260 10.96 8.32 6.30
CA GLN A 260 11.88 9.43 6.52
C GLN A 260 13.29 8.99 6.93
N ASN A 261 13.47 7.73 7.37
CA ASN A 261 14.76 7.20 7.77
C ASN A 261 15.55 6.63 6.59
N ILE A 262 14.99 6.58 5.36
CA ILE A 262 15.72 6.16 4.18
C ILE A 262 16.81 7.20 3.89
N PRO A 263 18.11 6.83 3.88
CA PRO A 263 19.15 7.83 3.66
C PRO A 263 19.09 8.37 2.20
N PRO A 264 18.96 9.69 1.97
CA PRO A 264 18.65 10.26 0.64
C PRO A 264 19.64 9.88 -0.46
N ARG A 265 20.92 9.66 -0.13
CA ARG A 265 21.96 9.25 -1.07
C ARG A 265 21.69 7.92 -1.78
N PHE A 266 20.87 7.04 -1.19
CA PHE A 266 20.48 5.78 -1.85
C PHE A 266 19.28 5.98 -2.78
N LEU A 267 18.37 6.90 -2.46
CA LEU A 267 17.25 7.28 -3.33
C LEU A 267 17.70 7.95 -4.63
N SER A 268 18.89 8.58 -4.64
CA SER A 268 19.48 9.16 -5.85
C SER A 268 20.16 8.13 -6.77
N LYS A 269 20.37 6.88 -6.33
CA LYS A 269 21.04 5.86 -7.16
C LYS A 269 20.04 5.21 -8.11
N ASN A 270 20.44 5.08 -9.38
CA ASN A 270 19.59 4.49 -10.43
C ASN A 270 19.42 2.97 -10.31
N ASN A 271 20.36 2.30 -9.63
CA ASN A 271 20.34 0.85 -9.40
C ASN A 271 19.75 0.46 -8.04
N TRP A 272 19.07 1.36 -7.32
CA TRP A 272 18.45 1.09 -6.01
C TRP A 272 16.94 1.28 -6.03
N ALA A 273 16.20 0.36 -5.45
CA ALA A 273 14.77 0.49 -5.17
C ALA A 273 14.44 0.05 -3.74
N PHE A 274 13.53 0.76 -3.10
CA PHE A 274 13.02 0.52 -1.77
C PHE A 274 11.55 0.15 -1.87
N PHE A 275 11.14 -0.87 -1.14
CA PHE A 275 9.79 -1.38 -1.12
C PHE A 275 9.26 -1.33 0.30
N ASN A 276 8.19 -0.57 0.51
CA ASN A 276 7.48 -0.48 1.78
C ASN A 276 6.14 -1.21 1.66
N SER A 277 5.80 -2.04 2.64
CA SER A 277 4.47 -2.66 2.75
C SER A 277 3.76 -2.30 4.05
N THR A 278 4.51 -1.96 5.11
CA THR A 278 4.03 -1.98 6.50
C THR A 278 3.99 -0.62 7.17
N PHE A 279 5.01 0.21 6.91
CA PHE A 279 5.20 1.46 7.64
C PHE A 279 4.39 2.59 7.02
N GLY A 280 4.07 3.58 7.84
CA GLY A 280 3.18 4.67 7.48
C GLY A 280 1.70 4.31 7.66
N GLU A 281 0.86 5.31 7.50
CA GLU A 281 -0.56 5.26 7.87
C GLU A 281 -1.42 4.39 6.95
N ILE A 282 -0.89 3.99 5.80
CA ILE A 282 -1.64 3.35 4.72
C ILE A 282 -2.39 2.09 5.19
N PRO A 283 -1.79 1.14 5.95
CA PRO A 283 -2.52 -0.03 6.44
C PRO A 283 -3.75 0.33 7.27
N GLY A 284 -3.61 1.28 8.21
CA GLY A 284 -4.72 1.78 9.02
C GLY A 284 -5.79 2.45 8.17
N GLN A 285 -5.40 3.26 7.19
CA GLN A 285 -6.33 3.92 6.26
C GLN A 285 -7.10 2.91 5.39
N GLN A 286 -6.45 1.85 4.91
CA GLN A 286 -7.10 0.82 4.10
C GLN A 286 -8.09 -0.01 4.93
N LEU A 287 -7.71 -0.42 6.16
CA LEU A 287 -8.63 -1.09 7.07
C LEU A 287 -9.82 -0.20 7.42
N GLY A 288 -9.57 1.10 7.69
CA GLY A 288 -10.64 2.04 7.99
C GLY A 288 -11.61 2.26 6.83
N LYS A 289 -11.10 2.38 5.59
CA LYS A 289 -11.93 2.44 4.38
C LYS A 289 -12.76 1.17 4.18
N TYR A 290 -12.18 0.01 4.46
CA TYR A 290 -12.88 -1.26 4.41
C TYR A 290 -14.06 -1.30 5.40
N LEU A 291 -13.84 -0.85 6.64
CA LEU A 291 -14.90 -0.78 7.66
C LEU A 291 -16.02 0.20 7.28
N LEU A 292 -15.66 1.38 6.76
CA LEU A 292 -16.64 2.35 6.25
C LEU A 292 -17.50 1.78 5.12
N GLN A 293 -16.91 0.97 4.21
CA GLN A 293 -17.64 0.27 3.15
C GLN A 293 -18.63 -0.77 3.70
N LYS A 294 -18.32 -1.37 4.87
CA LYS A 294 -19.23 -2.25 5.61
C LYS A 294 -20.27 -1.48 6.45
N GLY A 295 -20.24 -0.14 6.43
CA GLY A 295 -21.17 0.71 7.18
C GLY A 295 -20.77 0.99 8.63
N ILE A 296 -19.60 0.51 9.06
CA ILE A 296 -19.06 0.74 10.41
C ILE A 296 -18.46 2.15 10.45
N LYS A 297 -18.83 2.94 11.46
CA LYS A 297 -18.37 4.33 11.62
C LYS A 297 -17.57 4.57 12.90
N LYS A 298 -17.76 3.73 13.91
CA LYS A 298 -17.14 3.85 15.23
C LYS A 298 -16.43 2.55 15.59
N VAL A 299 -15.19 2.67 16.06
CA VAL A 299 -14.34 1.52 16.42
C VAL A 299 -13.56 1.79 17.70
N CYS A 300 -13.23 0.70 18.40
CA CYS A 300 -12.32 0.72 19.53
C CYS A 300 -10.99 0.10 19.09
N TYR A 301 -9.90 0.85 19.20
CA TYR A 301 -8.56 0.41 18.80
C TYR A 301 -7.75 -0.02 20.02
N PHE A 302 -7.07 -1.18 19.95
CA PHE A 302 -6.32 -1.74 21.07
C PHE A 302 -4.86 -1.96 20.73
N SER A 303 -3.96 -1.34 21.49
CA SER A 303 -2.52 -1.56 21.40
C SER A 303 -1.86 -1.56 22.79
N PRO A 304 -1.57 -2.73 23.39
CA PRO A 304 -0.89 -2.82 24.67
C PRO A 304 0.63 -2.53 24.58
N TYR A 305 1.14 -2.23 23.38
CA TYR A 305 2.54 -1.86 23.11
C TYR A 305 2.61 -0.81 21.99
N HIS A 306 2.25 0.43 22.32
CA HIS A 306 2.05 1.52 21.38
C HIS A 306 3.29 2.39 21.14
N ASN A 307 4.42 2.13 21.81
CA ASN A 307 5.60 2.99 21.67
C ASN A 307 6.33 2.87 20.32
N SER A 308 5.93 1.94 19.46
CA SER A 308 6.52 1.79 18.12
C SER A 308 5.84 2.67 17.07
N SER A 309 6.59 3.09 16.05
CA SER A 309 6.05 3.89 14.95
C SER A 309 4.96 3.17 14.18
N TRP A 310 5.12 1.88 13.89
CA TRP A 310 4.10 1.11 13.16
C TRP A 310 2.76 1.02 13.91
N SER A 311 2.79 0.94 15.25
CA SER A 311 1.55 0.92 16.05
C SER A 311 0.84 2.29 16.03
N LYS A 312 1.61 3.37 16.12
CA LYS A 312 1.12 4.77 16.01
C LYS A 312 0.59 5.09 14.62
N ASP A 313 1.27 4.61 13.58
CA ASP A 313 0.90 4.81 12.18
C ASP A 313 -0.43 4.10 11.86
N ARG A 314 -0.63 2.86 12.36
CA ARG A 314 -1.90 2.12 12.20
C ARG A 314 -3.07 2.90 12.81
N LEU A 315 -2.92 3.41 14.04
CA LEU A 315 -3.93 4.23 14.71
C LEU A 315 -4.24 5.52 13.94
N THR A 316 -3.19 6.28 13.61
CA THR A 316 -3.31 7.53 12.82
C THR A 316 -4.01 7.26 11.50
N GLY A 317 -3.68 6.16 10.83
CA GLY A 317 -4.32 5.77 9.58
C GLY A 317 -5.80 5.47 9.72
N LEU A 318 -6.23 4.80 10.79
CA LEU A 318 -7.65 4.57 11.08
C LEU A 318 -8.40 5.88 11.28
N MET A 319 -7.84 6.80 12.08
CA MET A 319 -8.43 8.12 12.30
C MET A 319 -8.55 8.91 10.97
N ASN A 320 -7.49 8.90 10.16
CA ASN A 320 -7.45 9.59 8.87
C ASN A 320 -8.36 8.96 7.80
N SER A 321 -8.91 7.76 8.05
CA SER A 321 -9.93 7.17 7.18
C SER A 321 -11.30 7.84 7.30
N GLY A 322 -11.55 8.59 8.38
CA GLY A 322 -12.85 9.20 8.71
C GLY A 322 -13.70 8.40 9.71
N LEU A 323 -13.14 7.38 10.34
CA LEU A 323 -13.76 6.67 11.45
C LEU A 323 -13.71 7.49 12.75
N GLU A 324 -14.73 7.35 13.59
CA GLU A 324 -14.64 7.68 15.01
C GLU A 324 -13.86 6.56 15.70
N VAL A 325 -12.65 6.88 16.20
CA VAL A 325 -11.75 5.90 16.81
C VAL A 325 -11.58 6.21 18.29
N ILE A 326 -11.92 5.26 19.16
CA ILE A 326 -11.62 5.30 20.59
C ILE A 326 -10.38 4.44 20.82
N ALA A 327 -9.27 5.06 21.23
CA ALA A 327 -7.99 4.38 21.36
C ALA A 327 -7.72 3.92 22.80
N PHE A 328 -7.39 2.65 22.96
CA PHE A 328 -6.91 2.04 24.20
C PHE A 328 -5.46 1.59 23.97
N THR A 329 -4.53 2.46 24.36
CA THR A 329 -3.11 2.32 24.05
C THR A 329 -2.24 2.39 25.29
N ASP A 330 -1.12 1.68 25.28
CA ASP A 330 -0.08 1.75 26.31
C ASP A 330 1.28 2.04 25.66
N ASP A 331 1.91 3.17 26.01
CA ASP A 331 3.18 3.61 25.43
C ASP A 331 4.41 3.13 26.23
N GLU A 332 4.26 2.26 27.24
CA GLU A 332 5.38 1.72 28.01
C GLU A 332 6.27 0.84 27.13
N PHE A 333 5.65 0.03 26.27
CA PHE A 333 6.32 -0.96 25.43
C PHE A 333 6.15 -0.69 23.93
N ALA A 334 7.13 -1.11 23.14
CA ALA A 334 7.14 -0.93 21.69
C ALA A 334 6.63 -2.18 20.94
N SER A 335 6.71 -3.35 21.57
CA SER A 335 6.34 -4.62 20.93
C SER A 335 6.03 -5.72 21.96
N PRO A 336 5.49 -6.88 21.51
CA PRO A 336 5.40 -8.09 22.35
C PRO A 336 6.74 -8.53 22.93
N TRP A 337 7.85 -8.19 22.27
CA TRP A 337 9.19 -8.61 22.69
C TRP A 337 9.57 -8.04 24.06
N ASP A 338 9.12 -6.83 24.39
CA ASP A 338 9.40 -6.20 25.68
C ASP A 338 8.77 -6.99 26.84
N TYR A 339 7.54 -7.52 26.63
CA TYR A 339 6.90 -8.42 27.59
C TYR A 339 7.66 -9.76 27.73
N LYS A 340 8.22 -10.28 26.64
CA LYS A 340 9.05 -11.50 26.66
C LYS A 340 10.36 -11.27 27.40
N GLU A 341 10.97 -10.09 27.31
CA GLU A 341 12.17 -9.75 28.10
C GLU A 341 11.89 -9.75 29.60
N ILE A 342 10.78 -9.14 30.02
CA ILE A 342 10.36 -9.18 31.43
C ILE A 342 10.16 -10.63 31.89
N ALA A 343 9.53 -11.46 31.06
CA ALA A 343 9.30 -12.86 31.35
C ALA A 343 10.62 -13.66 31.46
N ARG A 344 11.58 -13.44 30.55
CA ARG A 344 12.91 -14.10 30.56
C ARG A 344 13.69 -13.87 31.86
N GLN A 345 13.47 -12.73 32.52
CA GLN A 345 14.12 -12.40 33.79
C GLN A 345 13.44 -13.03 35.01
N ARG A 346 12.20 -13.53 34.87
CA ARG A 346 11.36 -13.97 36.00
C ARG A 346 11.02 -15.45 36.01
N VAL A 347 10.96 -16.10 34.86
CA VAL A 347 10.53 -17.50 34.72
C VAL A 347 11.51 -18.32 33.91
N SER A 348 11.39 -19.64 34.02
CA SER A 348 12.16 -20.57 33.18
C SER A 348 11.79 -20.39 31.71
N ARG A 349 12.72 -20.75 30.82
CA ARG A 349 12.59 -20.57 29.37
C ARG A 349 11.29 -21.12 28.78
N PHE A 350 10.77 -22.24 29.30
CA PHE A 350 9.55 -22.88 28.81
C PHE A 350 8.26 -22.15 29.22
N SER A 351 8.32 -21.25 30.20
CA SER A 351 7.18 -20.49 30.70
C SER A 351 7.16 -19.03 30.21
N VAL A 352 8.18 -18.60 29.46
CA VAL A 352 8.35 -17.21 29.01
C VAL A 352 7.15 -16.74 28.20
N GLU A 353 6.73 -17.52 27.19
CA GLU A 353 5.61 -17.18 26.30
C GLU A 353 4.31 -17.03 27.09
N SER A 354 3.96 -18.04 27.89
CA SER A 354 2.73 -17.99 28.70
C SER A 354 2.75 -16.86 29.73
N TYR A 355 3.91 -16.54 30.33
CA TYR A 355 4.02 -15.44 31.28
C TYR A 355 3.88 -14.08 30.58
N ALA A 356 4.57 -13.87 29.45
CA ALA A 356 4.46 -12.65 28.66
C ALA A 356 3.03 -12.42 28.18
N ARG A 357 2.37 -13.47 27.66
CA ARG A 357 0.96 -13.42 27.24
C ARG A 357 0.02 -13.05 28.38
N ASN A 358 0.24 -13.59 29.59
CA ASN A 358 -0.53 -13.22 30.78
C ASN A 358 -0.33 -11.76 31.21
N LEU A 359 0.85 -11.18 31.02
CA LEU A 359 1.07 -9.75 31.28
C LEU A 359 0.27 -8.88 30.30
N VAL A 360 0.25 -9.25 29.02
CA VAL A 360 -0.56 -8.58 28.00
C VAL A 360 -2.05 -8.73 28.31
N LYS A 361 -2.51 -9.95 28.68
CA LYS A 361 -3.90 -10.23 29.09
C LYS A 361 -4.37 -9.30 30.21
N LYS A 362 -3.54 -9.09 31.24
CA LYS A 362 -3.85 -8.16 32.35
C LYS A 362 -4.04 -6.72 31.87
N LYS A 363 -3.21 -6.25 30.93
CA LYS A 363 -3.33 -4.91 30.34
C LYS A 363 -4.61 -4.80 29.50
N LEU A 364 -4.86 -5.76 28.62
CA LEU A 364 -6.06 -5.78 27.77
C LEU A 364 -7.36 -5.86 28.58
N LEU A 365 -7.36 -6.56 29.71
CA LEU A 365 -8.50 -6.59 30.62
C LEU A 365 -8.83 -5.20 31.19
N GLN A 366 -7.82 -4.37 31.46
CA GLN A 366 -8.04 -2.98 31.88
C GLN A 366 -8.66 -2.15 30.76
N PHE A 367 -8.25 -2.38 29.51
CA PHE A 367 -8.84 -1.70 28.35
C PHE A 367 -10.29 -2.12 28.11
N ALA A 368 -10.56 -3.43 28.09
CA ALA A 368 -11.89 -3.99 27.83
C ALA A 368 -12.97 -3.43 28.79
N LYS A 369 -12.62 -3.23 30.07
CA LYS A 369 -13.53 -2.68 31.09
C LYS A 369 -14.01 -1.25 30.80
N ASN A 370 -13.29 -0.50 29.96
CA ASN A 370 -13.57 0.90 29.66
C ASN A 370 -14.14 1.09 28.25
N VAL A 371 -14.43 0.00 27.53
CA VAL A 371 -15.04 0.05 26.20
C VAL A 371 -16.49 0.50 26.32
N PRO A 372 -16.93 1.52 25.56
CA PRO A 372 -18.34 1.92 25.55
C PRO A 372 -19.24 0.81 25.00
N GLU A 373 -20.43 0.65 25.58
CA GLU A 373 -21.44 -0.33 25.15
C GLU A 373 -21.90 -0.15 23.70
N ASP A 374 -21.78 1.06 23.14
CA ASP A 374 -22.15 1.37 21.76
C ASP A 374 -21.03 1.09 20.74
N CYS A 375 -19.85 0.63 21.19
CA CYS A 375 -18.70 0.33 20.35
C CYS A 375 -18.69 -1.15 19.89
N ASN A 376 -19.38 -1.42 18.79
CA ASN A 376 -19.59 -2.79 18.27
C ASN A 376 -18.53 -3.29 17.28
N CYS A 377 -17.34 -2.68 17.25
CA CYS A 377 -16.25 -3.10 16.38
C CYS A 377 -14.89 -2.83 17.05
N TRP A 378 -14.08 -3.88 17.21
CA TRP A 378 -12.76 -3.79 17.82
C TRP A 378 -11.69 -3.99 16.76
N VAL A 379 -10.69 -3.11 16.74
CA VAL A 379 -9.52 -3.21 15.87
C VAL A 379 -8.29 -3.37 16.75
N CYS A 380 -7.66 -4.54 16.67
CA CYS A 380 -6.45 -4.85 17.42
C CYS A 380 -5.24 -4.42 16.61
N VAL A 381 -4.17 -4.00 17.30
CA VAL A 381 -2.92 -3.59 16.65
C VAL A 381 -2.34 -4.68 15.75
N ASN A 382 -2.53 -5.97 16.09
CA ASN A 382 -2.17 -7.14 15.31
C ASN A 382 -3.03 -8.36 15.70
N ASP A 383 -2.84 -9.47 15.01
CA ASP A 383 -3.57 -10.72 15.23
C ASP A 383 -3.31 -11.34 16.61
N GLU A 384 -2.11 -11.15 17.19
CA GLU A 384 -1.78 -11.65 18.53
C GLU A 384 -2.68 -11.02 19.61
N VAL A 385 -2.88 -9.69 19.55
CA VAL A 385 -3.78 -8.99 20.48
C VAL A 385 -5.23 -9.43 20.28
N ALA A 386 -5.65 -9.64 19.03
CA ALA A 386 -6.98 -10.16 18.74
C ALA A 386 -7.15 -11.57 19.34
N GLY A 387 -6.15 -12.46 19.19
CA GLY A 387 -6.18 -13.80 19.77
C GLY A 387 -6.25 -13.82 21.29
N ILE A 388 -5.55 -12.90 21.97
CA ILE A 388 -5.64 -12.77 23.44
C ILE A 388 -7.05 -12.34 23.87
N PHE A 389 -7.72 -11.47 23.11
CA PHE A 389 -9.10 -11.09 23.41
C PHE A 389 -10.09 -12.27 23.28
N TYR A 390 -9.89 -13.16 22.30
CA TYR A 390 -10.69 -14.38 22.19
C TYR A 390 -10.45 -15.31 23.38
N GLU A 391 -9.18 -15.54 23.75
CA GLU A 391 -8.84 -16.32 24.94
C GLU A 391 -9.49 -15.73 26.21
N MET A 392 -9.42 -14.41 26.40
CA MET A 392 -10.12 -13.72 27.49
C MET A 392 -11.64 -13.92 27.45
N SER A 393 -12.24 -13.91 26.25
CA SER A 393 -13.68 -14.13 26.09
C SER A 393 -14.09 -15.57 26.42
N ASP A 394 -13.27 -16.55 26.05
CA ASP A 394 -13.50 -17.96 26.37
C ASP A 394 -13.38 -18.22 27.88
N ASP A 395 -12.45 -17.54 28.53
CA ASP A 395 -12.27 -17.57 29.99
C ASP A 395 -13.35 -16.79 30.76
N GLY A 396 -14.20 -16.03 30.08
CA GLY A 396 -15.25 -15.19 30.68
C GLY A 396 -14.75 -13.87 31.27
N ASP A 397 -13.53 -13.45 30.95
CA ASP A 397 -12.91 -12.22 31.43
C ASP A 397 -13.43 -10.96 30.70
N CYS A 398 -13.90 -11.09 29.46
CA CYS A 398 -14.52 -10.01 28.69
C CYS A 398 -15.58 -10.53 27.72
N THR A 399 -16.35 -9.62 27.10
CA THR A 399 -17.30 -9.94 26.03
C THR A 399 -16.86 -9.23 24.75
N LEU A 400 -16.68 -9.99 23.67
CA LEU A 400 -16.35 -9.44 22.36
C LEU A 400 -17.59 -8.83 21.71
N PRO A 401 -17.43 -7.79 20.85
CA PRO A 401 -18.54 -7.23 20.10
C PRO A 401 -19.01 -8.20 19.01
N GLY A 402 -20.31 -8.20 18.72
CA GLY A 402 -20.93 -9.10 17.74
C GLY A 402 -21.39 -10.43 18.35
N ASP A 403 -21.75 -11.38 17.48
CA ASP A 403 -22.21 -12.70 17.92
C ASP A 403 -21.02 -13.63 18.13
N LYS A 404 -21.16 -14.63 19.02
CA LYS A 404 -20.10 -15.63 19.30
C LYS A 404 -19.60 -16.35 18.05
N THR A 405 -20.42 -16.42 16.99
CA THR A 405 -20.09 -17.09 15.73
C THR A 405 -19.43 -16.18 14.70
N ASP A 406 -19.53 -14.85 14.86
CA ASP A 406 -18.99 -13.84 13.96
C ASP A 406 -18.71 -12.54 14.72
N PRO A 407 -17.70 -12.53 15.61
CA PRO A 407 -17.40 -11.35 16.41
C PRO A 407 -16.71 -10.29 15.54
N ASN A 408 -17.06 -9.01 15.77
CA ASN A 408 -16.55 -7.86 15.03
C ASN A 408 -15.17 -7.44 15.54
N VAL A 409 -14.21 -8.36 15.54
CA VAL A 409 -12.82 -8.14 15.93
C VAL A 409 -11.94 -8.27 14.70
N LEU A 410 -11.10 -7.26 14.46
CA LEU A 410 -10.17 -7.23 13.34
C LEU A 410 -8.73 -7.12 13.83
N GLY A 411 -7.79 -7.68 13.06
CA GLY A 411 -6.35 -7.60 13.32
C GLY A 411 -5.54 -7.13 12.12
N PHE A 412 -4.23 -7.23 12.28
CA PHE A 412 -3.23 -7.01 11.24
C PHE A 412 -2.25 -8.18 11.26
N ASP A 413 -1.62 -8.44 10.11
CA ASP A 413 -0.55 -9.41 9.85
C ASP A 413 -1.01 -10.66 9.08
N ASN A 414 -2.32 -10.96 9.09
CA ASN A 414 -2.91 -12.12 8.43
C ASN A 414 -2.20 -13.44 8.80
N SER A 415 -1.90 -13.58 10.08
CA SER A 415 -1.14 -14.70 10.66
C SER A 415 -1.94 -16.00 10.69
N ALA A 416 -1.26 -17.11 11.00
CA ALA A 416 -1.92 -18.39 11.24
C ALA A 416 -2.99 -18.31 12.35
N GLU A 417 -2.75 -17.52 13.40
CA GLU A 417 -3.73 -17.29 14.49
C GLU A 417 -5.03 -16.68 13.95
N SER A 418 -4.94 -15.74 13.01
CA SER A 418 -6.14 -15.15 12.38
C SER A 418 -6.97 -16.16 11.59
N TYR A 419 -6.36 -17.21 11.01
CA TYR A 419 -7.10 -18.28 10.35
C TYR A 419 -7.72 -19.26 11.33
N LEU A 420 -6.99 -19.61 12.40
CA LEU A 420 -7.50 -20.51 13.45
C LEU A 420 -8.73 -19.93 14.14
N LEU A 421 -8.71 -18.62 14.40
CA LEU A 421 -9.78 -17.89 15.08
C LEU A 421 -10.78 -17.22 14.12
N ARG A 422 -10.56 -17.34 12.80
CA ARG A 422 -11.35 -16.70 11.73
C ARG A 422 -11.50 -15.19 11.90
N ILE A 423 -10.42 -14.54 12.32
CA ILE A 423 -10.34 -13.09 12.53
C ILE A 423 -10.08 -12.40 11.20
N ALA A 424 -10.94 -11.45 10.82
CA ALA A 424 -10.66 -10.58 9.68
C ALA A 424 -9.37 -9.80 9.93
N SER A 425 -8.39 -9.90 9.02
CA SER A 425 -7.05 -9.36 9.26
C SER A 425 -6.47 -8.71 8.01
N TYR A 426 -5.74 -7.61 8.20
CA TYR A 426 -5.03 -6.94 7.13
C TYR A 426 -3.78 -7.71 6.70
N ASP A 427 -3.80 -8.21 5.47
CA ASP A 427 -2.66 -8.82 4.79
C ASP A 427 -1.76 -7.74 4.17
N PHE A 428 -0.47 -7.77 4.49
CA PHE A 428 0.53 -6.85 3.96
C PHE A 428 1.03 -7.21 2.55
N ASN A 429 0.46 -8.25 1.93
CA ASN A 429 0.68 -8.62 0.54
C ASN A 429 2.16 -8.91 0.23
N THR A 430 2.77 -9.77 1.06
CA THR A 430 4.16 -10.21 0.91
C THR A 430 4.42 -10.81 -0.48
N SER A 431 3.42 -11.46 -1.08
CA SER A 431 3.55 -12.01 -2.45
C SER A 431 3.79 -10.93 -3.50
N ALA A 432 3.00 -9.84 -3.50
CA ALA A 432 3.20 -8.73 -4.43
C ALA A 432 4.55 -8.04 -4.20
N LEU A 433 4.92 -7.83 -2.93
CA LEU A 433 6.21 -7.28 -2.55
C LEU A 433 7.37 -8.06 -3.20
N ILE A 434 7.40 -9.38 -3.06
CA ILE A 434 8.47 -10.20 -3.64
C ILE A 434 8.47 -10.14 -5.17
N LYS A 435 7.30 -10.25 -5.81
CA LYS A 435 7.20 -10.18 -7.27
C LYS A 435 7.73 -8.86 -7.82
N GLN A 436 7.45 -7.74 -7.15
CA GLN A 436 7.96 -6.43 -7.56
C GLN A 436 9.46 -6.27 -7.28
N ILE A 437 9.96 -6.81 -6.16
CA ILE A 437 11.40 -6.86 -5.85
C ILE A 437 12.20 -7.55 -6.96
N PHE A 438 11.73 -8.72 -7.42
CA PHE A 438 12.38 -9.48 -8.49
C PHE A 438 12.18 -8.82 -9.86
N TYR A 439 10.99 -8.28 -10.12
CA TYR A 439 10.75 -7.50 -11.33
C TYR A 439 11.73 -6.32 -11.45
N TYR A 440 12.07 -5.64 -10.35
CA TYR A 440 13.09 -4.60 -10.35
C TYR A 440 14.50 -5.11 -10.62
N ILE A 441 14.89 -6.23 -10.01
CA ILE A 441 16.21 -6.83 -10.26
C ILE A 441 16.37 -7.14 -11.74
N GLU A 442 15.32 -7.65 -12.37
CA GLU A 442 15.35 -7.93 -13.80
C GLU A 442 15.24 -6.67 -14.67
N ASN A 443 14.53 -5.64 -14.17
CA ASN A 443 14.11 -4.48 -14.96
C ASN A 443 14.28 -3.17 -14.17
N PRO A 444 15.52 -2.71 -13.90
CA PRO A 444 15.76 -1.52 -13.06
C PRO A 444 15.16 -0.23 -13.63
N ASP A 445 15.06 -0.15 -14.95
CA ASP A 445 14.45 0.96 -15.68
C ASP A 445 12.92 0.79 -15.85
N GLY A 446 12.37 -0.39 -15.53
CA GLY A 446 10.98 -0.78 -15.77
C GLY A 446 9.94 0.02 -14.98
N PHE A 447 10.37 0.69 -13.91
CA PHE A 447 9.49 1.54 -13.07
C PHE A 447 9.35 2.98 -13.59
N GLY A 448 10.03 3.31 -14.70
CA GLY A 448 10.22 4.69 -15.12
C GLY A 448 11.13 5.42 -14.14
N ASN A 449 12.08 6.20 -14.65
CA ASN A 449 13.21 6.78 -13.90
C ASN A 449 12.88 7.74 -12.72
N LYS A 450 11.67 7.75 -12.15
CA LYS A 450 11.21 8.75 -11.18
C LYS A 450 10.87 8.23 -9.78
N LYS A 451 10.42 6.98 -9.59
CA LYS A 451 10.10 6.44 -8.26
C LYS A 451 11.09 5.34 -7.88
N ARG A 452 11.87 5.57 -6.82
CA ARG A 452 12.76 4.58 -6.19
C ARG A 452 12.20 4.04 -4.88
N LEU A 453 11.12 4.63 -4.38
CA LEU A 453 10.33 4.13 -3.27
C LEU A 453 9.00 3.63 -3.84
N HIS A 454 8.73 2.35 -3.62
CA HIS A 454 7.57 1.64 -4.09
C HIS A 454 6.72 1.25 -2.89
N GLN A 455 5.45 1.64 -2.92
CA GLN A 455 4.48 1.20 -1.94
C GLN A 455 3.86 -0.10 -2.42
N ILE A 456 3.75 -1.07 -1.52
CA ILE A 456 2.93 -2.26 -1.69
C ILE A 456 1.68 -2.05 -0.84
N LEU A 457 0.52 -2.29 -1.46
CA LEU A 457 -0.77 -2.17 -0.80
C LEU A 457 -1.29 -3.55 -0.42
N GLY A 458 -1.73 -3.64 0.82
CA GLY A 458 -2.41 -4.79 1.37
C GLY A 458 -3.93 -4.72 1.22
N GLN A 459 -4.61 -5.67 1.86
CA GLN A 459 -6.06 -5.72 1.93
C GLN A 459 -6.52 -6.49 3.16
N VAL A 460 -7.76 -6.24 3.58
CA VAL A 460 -8.39 -7.05 4.64
C VAL A 460 -8.85 -8.39 4.06
N ILE A 461 -8.50 -9.47 4.75
CA ILE A 461 -8.89 -10.85 4.43
C ILE A 461 -9.92 -11.32 5.47
N GLU A 462 -11.15 -11.55 5.02
CA GLU A 462 -12.21 -12.24 5.77
C GLU A 462 -11.98 -13.78 5.68
N LYS A 463 -12.35 -14.54 6.73
CA LYS A 463 -12.10 -16.00 6.82
C LYS A 463 -13.37 -16.79 7.06
#